data_AF-A0A7C9RE92-F1
#
_entry.id   AF-A0A7C9RE92-F1
#
_cell.length_a   1.000
_cell.length_b   1.000
_cell.length_c   1.000
_cell.angle_alpha   90.00
_cell.angle_beta   90.00
_cell.angle_gamma   90.00
#
_symmetry.space_group_name_H-M   'P 1'
#
loop_
_entity.id
_entity.type
_entity.pdbx_description
1 polymer ?
#
loop_
_entity_poly.entity_id
_entity_poly.type
_entity_poly.pdbx_seq_one_letter_code
_entity_poly.pdbx_strand_id
1 'polypeptide(L)'
;PDYALAYLERIERYVGPAAHHVPNLAELAQLLSDRMRFEDPIRIAELKLAEAGGATAEPNPLSVDRVEKFRWDEVIPMLPPKAAAPALDLFQRLRLAKLARRSVTLRFSSRTRFKLQRLKWLAAARITRPFSERFKLERVWVERWLHMVDRSLVKQPEATIAVVRTANLIKGHGDTYQNGLAEWNVIIDRLVKPTCDGDLPLPRLGDAIQEAREAAIGEQGQSRLLNVVEQLRTQALAHG
;
A
#
# COMPACT_ATOMS: atom_id res chain seq x y z
N PRO A 1 -13.88 10.16 -7.88
CA PRO A 1 -12.99 11.28 -7.50
C PRO A 1 -11.71 11.26 -8.35
N ASP A 2 -11.31 12.43 -8.84
CA ASP A 2 -10.02 12.57 -9.50
C ASP A 2 -8.90 12.31 -8.48
N TYR A 3 -7.98 11.44 -8.84
CA TYR A 3 -6.86 11.01 -7.99
C TYR A 3 -6.00 12.20 -7.54
N ALA A 4 -5.81 13.17 -8.43
CA ALA A 4 -5.05 14.38 -8.17
C ALA A 4 -5.68 15.24 -7.07
N LEU A 5 -7.00 15.43 -7.10
CA LEU A 5 -7.71 16.19 -6.07
C LEU A 5 -7.55 15.56 -4.69
N ALA A 6 -7.71 14.25 -4.62
CA ALA A 6 -7.56 13.51 -3.36
C ALA A 6 -6.11 13.61 -2.80
N TYR A 7 -5.11 13.71 -3.67
CA TYR A 7 -3.72 13.94 -3.26
C TYR A 7 -3.53 15.37 -2.73
N LEU A 8 -4.04 16.36 -3.45
CA LEU A 8 -3.97 17.77 -3.05
C LEU A 8 -4.66 18.00 -1.69
N GLU A 9 -5.89 17.50 -1.51
CA GLU A 9 -6.63 17.56 -0.23
C GLU A 9 -5.84 17.00 0.96
N ARG A 10 -5.00 15.98 0.74
CA ARG A 10 -4.16 15.39 1.79
C ARG A 10 -2.91 16.20 2.06
N ILE A 11 -2.26 16.73 1.03
CA ILE A 11 -1.04 17.55 1.17
C ILE A 11 -1.34 18.93 1.74
N GLU A 12 -2.51 19.50 1.43
CA GLU A 12 -2.96 20.79 1.97
C GLU A 12 -3.01 20.82 3.50
N ARG A 13 -3.11 19.66 4.17
CA ARG A 13 -2.99 19.55 5.65
C ARG A 13 -1.64 20.07 6.19
N TYR A 14 -0.61 20.01 5.35
CA TYR A 14 0.78 20.30 5.70
C TYR A 14 1.34 21.52 4.96
N VAL A 15 0.54 22.15 4.11
CA VAL A 15 0.93 23.32 3.30
C VAL A 15 -0.01 24.48 3.57
N GLY A 16 0.50 25.57 4.15
CA GLY A 16 -0.25 26.81 4.33
C GLY A 16 0.06 27.54 5.64
N PRO A 17 -0.51 28.74 5.85
CA PRO A 17 -0.22 29.59 7.02
C PRO A 17 -0.61 28.98 8.36
N ALA A 18 -1.61 28.08 8.36
CA ALA A 18 -2.10 27.37 9.55
C ALA A 18 -1.70 25.89 9.58
N ALA A 19 -0.78 25.47 8.70
CA ALA A 19 -0.41 24.07 8.57
C ALA A 19 0.55 23.61 9.68
N HIS A 20 0.44 22.33 10.05
CA HIS A 20 1.44 21.70 10.89
C HIS A 20 2.71 21.51 10.06
N HIS A 21 3.80 22.17 10.46
CA HIS A 21 5.05 22.08 9.70
C HIS A 21 5.67 20.70 9.89
N VAL A 22 5.51 19.85 8.87
CA VAL A 22 6.12 18.52 8.86
C VAL A 22 7.60 18.66 8.50
N PRO A 23 8.51 18.10 9.30
CA PRO A 23 9.90 18.01 8.89
C PRO A 23 9.96 17.24 7.56
N ASN A 24 10.72 17.75 6.58
CA ASN A 24 10.86 17.16 5.25
C ASN A 24 9.53 16.84 4.52
N LEU A 25 8.70 17.86 4.30
CA LEU A 25 7.46 17.74 3.53
C LEU A 25 7.64 17.08 2.15
N ALA A 26 8.78 17.30 1.48
CA ALA A 26 9.06 16.71 0.17
C ALA A 26 9.07 15.18 0.23
N GLU A 27 9.64 14.60 1.28
CA GLU A 27 9.65 13.14 1.50
C GLU A 27 8.25 12.61 1.77
N LEU A 28 7.46 13.30 2.61
CA LEU A 28 6.05 12.93 2.84
C LEU A 28 5.25 12.98 1.54
N ALA A 29 5.42 14.02 0.74
CA ALA A 29 4.72 14.21 -0.53
C ALA A 29 5.07 13.12 -1.55
N GLN A 30 6.35 12.78 -1.68
CA GLN A 30 6.81 11.70 -2.54
C GLN A 30 6.22 10.35 -2.10
N LEU A 31 6.32 10.03 -0.80
CA LEU A 31 5.78 8.79 -0.26
C LEU A 31 4.26 8.74 -0.43
N LEU A 32 3.53 9.80 -0.12
CA LEU A 32 2.08 9.85 -0.32
C LEU A 32 1.72 9.62 -1.79
N SER A 33 2.42 10.27 -2.72
CA SER A 33 2.23 10.06 -4.16
C SER A 33 2.47 8.59 -4.54
N ASP A 34 3.52 7.97 -4.03
CA ASP A 34 3.84 6.55 -4.31
C ASP A 34 2.81 5.60 -3.70
N ARG A 35 2.30 5.90 -2.51
CA ARG A 35 1.29 5.10 -1.81
C ARG A 35 -0.09 5.23 -2.43
N MET A 36 -0.39 6.39 -2.96
CA MET A 36 -1.59 6.61 -3.73
C MET A 36 -1.44 6.03 -5.15
N ARG A 37 -0.22 5.91 -5.71
CA ARG A 37 0.01 5.34 -7.06
C ARG A 37 -0.06 3.81 -7.00
N PHE A 38 -1.29 3.30 -6.92
CA PHE A 38 -1.53 1.87 -6.68
C PHE A 38 -0.89 0.99 -7.76
N GLU A 39 -0.08 0.02 -7.32
CA GLU A 39 0.48 -1.04 -8.16
C GLU A 39 -0.53 -2.18 -8.26
N ASP A 40 -1.47 -2.04 -9.18
CA ASP A 40 -2.54 -3.00 -9.42
C ASP A 40 -2.48 -3.54 -10.86
N PRO A 41 -3.19 -4.66 -11.16
CA PRO A 41 -3.21 -5.21 -12.51
C PRO A 41 -3.62 -4.21 -13.61
N ILE A 42 -4.49 -3.25 -13.29
CA ILE A 42 -4.94 -2.20 -14.22
C ILE A 42 -3.75 -1.30 -14.55
N ARG A 43 -2.99 -0.85 -13.55
CA ARG A 43 -1.82 0.00 -13.72
C ARG A 43 -0.72 -0.70 -14.49
N ILE A 44 -0.49 -1.99 -14.23
CA ILE A 44 0.47 -2.78 -15.00
C ILE A 44 0.01 -2.93 -16.45
N ALA A 45 -1.30 -3.10 -16.68
CA ALA A 45 -1.86 -3.11 -18.03
C ALA A 45 -1.71 -1.74 -18.73
N GLU A 46 -1.96 -0.63 -18.05
CA GLU A 46 -1.76 0.73 -18.57
C GLU A 46 -0.30 0.97 -18.96
N LEU A 47 0.64 0.65 -18.08
CA LEU A 47 2.08 0.79 -18.35
C LEU A 47 2.49 -0.06 -19.54
N LYS A 48 2.03 -1.32 -19.58
CA LYS A 48 2.36 -2.22 -20.69
C LYS A 48 1.72 -1.79 -22.01
N LEU A 49 0.53 -1.19 -21.97
CA LEU A 49 -0.12 -0.63 -23.14
C LEU A 49 0.60 0.62 -23.63
N ALA A 50 1.04 1.49 -22.72
CA ALA A 50 1.84 2.67 -23.05
C ALA A 50 3.16 2.28 -23.72
N GLU A 51 3.88 1.29 -23.19
CA GLU A 51 5.08 0.71 -23.82
C GLU A 51 4.80 0.18 -25.25
N ALA A 52 3.60 -0.35 -25.50
CA ALA A 52 3.22 -0.90 -26.79
C ALA A 52 2.74 0.15 -27.81
N GLY A 53 2.68 1.44 -27.45
CA GLY A 53 2.20 2.52 -28.32
C GLY A 53 0.80 3.05 -27.97
N GLY A 54 0.27 2.73 -26.79
CA GLY A 54 -0.96 3.32 -26.27
C GLY A 54 -2.23 2.86 -27.01
N ALA A 55 -3.15 3.80 -27.27
CA ALA A 55 -4.43 3.49 -27.92
C ALA A 55 -4.24 2.95 -29.35
N THR A 56 -3.24 3.48 -30.07
CA THR A 56 -2.84 3.10 -31.42
C THR A 56 -1.84 1.94 -31.45
N ALA A 57 -1.63 1.25 -30.32
CA ALA A 57 -0.78 0.07 -30.27
C ALA A 57 -1.25 -0.98 -31.26
N GLU A 58 -0.29 -1.51 -32.01
CA GLU A 58 -0.41 -2.66 -32.91
C GLU A 58 0.25 -3.91 -32.28
N PRO A 59 -0.17 -5.13 -32.67
CA PRO A 59 0.44 -6.35 -32.16
C PRO A 59 1.92 -6.44 -32.53
N ASN A 60 2.77 -6.69 -31.54
CA ASN A 60 4.20 -6.85 -31.75
C ASN A 60 4.65 -8.24 -31.25
N PRO A 61 4.92 -9.21 -32.14
CA PRO A 61 5.37 -10.55 -31.76
C PRO A 61 6.66 -10.58 -30.92
N LEU A 62 7.53 -9.57 -31.07
CA LEU A 62 8.79 -9.41 -30.32
C LEU A 62 8.58 -8.73 -28.95
N SER A 63 7.35 -8.33 -28.62
CA SER A 63 7.05 -7.71 -27.32
C SER A 63 7.40 -8.64 -26.16
N VAL A 64 8.10 -8.13 -25.16
CA VAL A 64 8.41 -8.86 -23.93
C VAL A 64 7.17 -8.88 -23.04
N ASP A 65 6.72 -10.08 -22.69
CA ASP A 65 5.57 -10.27 -21.80
C ASP A 65 5.96 -9.84 -20.38
N ARG A 66 5.11 -9.04 -19.73
CA ARG A 66 5.26 -8.72 -18.31
C ARG A 66 4.46 -9.74 -17.50
N VAL A 67 5.11 -10.39 -16.54
CA VAL A 67 4.51 -11.46 -15.73
C VAL A 67 4.60 -11.07 -14.27
N GLU A 68 3.46 -11.01 -13.60
CA GLU A 68 3.35 -10.50 -12.23
C GLU A 68 2.47 -11.44 -11.40
N LYS A 69 2.83 -11.61 -10.13
CA LYS A 69 2.08 -12.45 -9.17
C LYS A 69 1.17 -11.57 -8.32
N PHE A 70 -0.13 -11.75 -8.46
CA PHE A 70 -1.15 -11.10 -7.65
C PHE A 70 -1.81 -12.12 -6.74
N ARG A 71 -2.72 -11.68 -5.87
CA ARG A 71 -3.64 -12.55 -5.15
C ARG A 71 -5.05 -12.44 -5.73
N TRP A 72 -5.84 -13.50 -5.58
CA TRP A 72 -7.21 -13.50 -6.10
C TRP A 72 -8.10 -12.42 -5.48
N ASP A 73 -7.87 -12.09 -4.20
CA ASP A 73 -8.51 -10.96 -3.51
C ASP A 73 -8.18 -9.59 -4.14
N GLU A 74 -7.10 -9.47 -4.92
CA GLU A 74 -6.76 -8.27 -5.70
C GLU A 74 -7.38 -8.28 -7.11
N VAL A 75 -7.56 -9.45 -7.70
CA VAL A 75 -8.01 -9.62 -9.09
C VAL A 75 -9.54 -9.69 -9.21
N ILE A 76 -10.21 -10.35 -8.28
CA ILE A 76 -11.67 -10.55 -8.30
C ILE A 76 -12.44 -9.21 -8.28
N PRO A 77 -12.07 -8.22 -7.43
CA PRO A 77 -12.78 -6.94 -7.40
C PRO A 77 -12.61 -6.08 -8.66
N MET A 78 -11.74 -6.48 -9.59
CA MET A 78 -11.51 -5.78 -10.86
C MET A 78 -12.43 -6.25 -12.00
N LEU A 79 -13.20 -7.31 -11.78
CA LEU A 79 -14.15 -7.80 -12.78
C LEU A 79 -15.22 -6.73 -13.09
N PRO A 80 -15.77 -6.70 -14.32
CA PRO A 80 -16.85 -5.79 -14.66
C PRO A 80 -18.00 -5.90 -13.65
N PRO A 81 -18.71 -4.81 -13.29
CA PRO A 81 -19.70 -4.81 -12.21
C PRO A 81 -20.78 -5.90 -12.35
N LYS A 82 -21.17 -6.21 -13.61
CA LYS A 82 -22.15 -7.26 -13.95
C LYS A 82 -21.67 -8.69 -13.64
N ALA A 83 -20.36 -8.91 -13.52
CA ALA A 83 -19.74 -10.19 -13.16
C ALA A 83 -19.15 -10.19 -11.74
N ALA A 84 -18.72 -9.03 -11.24
CA ALA A 84 -18.10 -8.89 -9.91
C ALA A 84 -19.07 -9.20 -8.77
N ALA A 85 -20.30 -8.68 -8.81
CA ALA A 85 -21.29 -8.93 -7.76
C ALA A 85 -21.67 -10.42 -7.60
N PRO A 86 -22.03 -11.16 -8.67
CA PRO A 86 -22.32 -12.60 -8.55
C PRO A 86 -21.07 -13.43 -8.26
N ALA A 87 -19.88 -13.05 -8.76
CA ALA A 87 -18.64 -13.76 -8.44
C ALA A 87 -18.23 -13.59 -6.97
N LEU A 88 -18.39 -12.39 -6.40
CA LEU A 88 -18.09 -12.12 -4.99
C LEU A 88 -19.07 -12.83 -4.06
N ASP A 89 -20.37 -12.81 -4.40
CA ASP A 89 -21.42 -13.55 -3.67
C ASP A 89 -21.17 -15.07 -3.74
N LEU A 90 -20.80 -15.60 -4.91
CA LEU A 90 -20.43 -17.01 -5.06
C LEU A 90 -19.18 -17.38 -4.23
N PHE A 91 -18.15 -16.52 -4.22
CA PHE A 91 -16.93 -16.74 -3.45
C PHE A 91 -17.19 -16.72 -1.93
N GLN A 92 -18.04 -15.80 -1.47
CA GLN A 92 -18.47 -15.70 -0.07
C GLN A 92 -19.31 -16.92 0.34
N ARG A 93 -20.29 -17.31 -0.49
CA ARG A 93 -21.16 -18.48 -0.26
C ARG A 93 -20.38 -19.80 -0.20
N LEU A 94 -19.38 -19.96 -1.06
CA LEU A 94 -18.59 -21.20 -1.14
C LEU A 94 -17.45 -21.27 -0.09
N ARG A 95 -17.35 -20.29 0.84
CA ARG A 95 -16.25 -20.19 1.82
C ARG A 95 -14.86 -20.29 1.19
N LEU A 96 -14.73 -19.82 -0.04
CA LEU A 96 -13.47 -19.85 -0.81
C LEU A 96 -12.47 -18.78 -0.35
N ALA A 97 -12.63 -18.25 0.87
CA ALA A 97 -11.71 -17.29 1.49
C ALA A 97 -10.25 -17.78 1.45
N LYS A 98 -10.01 -19.10 1.56
CA LYS A 98 -8.66 -19.68 1.40
C LYS A 98 -8.16 -19.63 -0.05
N LEU A 99 -9.05 -19.72 -1.05
CA LEU A 99 -8.70 -19.57 -2.46
C LEU A 99 -8.49 -18.11 -2.85
N ALA A 100 -9.18 -17.17 -2.22
CA ALA A 100 -9.00 -15.73 -2.43
C ALA A 100 -7.57 -15.27 -2.03
N ARG A 101 -6.97 -15.93 -1.04
CA ARG A 101 -5.59 -15.68 -0.60
C ARG A 101 -4.54 -16.36 -1.46
N ARG A 102 -4.91 -17.19 -2.44
CA ARG A 102 -3.94 -17.84 -3.33
C ARG A 102 -3.39 -16.83 -4.33
N SER A 103 -2.11 -16.99 -4.65
CA SER A 103 -1.48 -16.21 -5.69
C SER A 103 -1.92 -16.68 -7.09
N VAL A 104 -2.09 -15.72 -7.99
CA VAL A 104 -2.39 -15.89 -9.40
C VAL A 104 -1.34 -15.13 -10.22
N THR A 105 -0.72 -15.85 -11.16
CA THR A 105 0.24 -15.25 -12.07
C THR A 105 -0.51 -14.67 -13.27
N LEU A 106 -0.48 -13.35 -13.42
CA LEU A 106 -1.04 -12.65 -14.58
C LEU A 106 0.07 -12.32 -15.58
N ARG A 107 -0.24 -12.52 -16.86
CA ARG A 107 0.65 -12.21 -17.98
C ARG A 107 0.04 -11.10 -18.83
N PHE A 108 0.77 -9.99 -18.93
CA PHE A 108 0.43 -8.83 -19.75
C PHE A 108 1.28 -8.87 -21.02
N SER A 109 0.62 -8.97 -22.16
CA SER A 109 1.28 -9.22 -23.45
C SER A 109 0.59 -8.45 -24.56
N SER A 110 1.37 -7.90 -25.47
CA SER A 110 0.91 -7.23 -26.70
C SER A 110 1.29 -8.01 -27.97
N ARG A 111 1.63 -9.30 -27.84
CA ARG A 111 2.15 -10.11 -28.96
C ARG A 111 1.14 -10.41 -30.06
N THR A 112 -0.11 -10.65 -29.68
CA THR A 112 -1.19 -11.02 -30.61
C THR A 112 -2.35 -10.04 -30.47
N ARG A 113 -3.15 -9.89 -31.53
CA ARG A 113 -4.35 -9.02 -31.53
C ARG A 113 -5.25 -9.30 -30.33
N PHE A 114 -5.51 -10.57 -30.04
CA PHE A 114 -6.34 -10.96 -28.90
C PHE A 114 -5.74 -10.54 -27.55
N LYS A 115 -4.44 -10.77 -27.32
CA LYS A 115 -3.76 -10.40 -26.08
C LYS A 115 -3.69 -8.89 -25.89
N LEU A 116 -3.41 -8.16 -26.97
CA LEU A 116 -3.43 -6.70 -26.97
C LEU A 116 -4.83 -6.14 -26.71
N GLN A 117 -5.88 -6.74 -27.28
CA GLN A 117 -7.25 -6.32 -27.00
C GLN A 117 -7.61 -6.56 -25.52
N ARG A 118 -7.27 -7.73 -24.97
CA ARG A 118 -7.43 -8.02 -23.53
C ARG A 118 -6.67 -7.00 -22.67
N LEU A 119 -5.45 -6.62 -23.07
CA LEU A 119 -4.65 -5.61 -22.39
C LEU A 119 -5.34 -4.23 -22.40
N LYS A 120 -5.88 -3.80 -23.55
CA LYS A 120 -6.67 -2.57 -23.70
C LYS A 120 -7.91 -2.60 -22.79
N TRP A 121 -8.63 -3.72 -22.73
CA TRP A 121 -9.76 -3.90 -21.82
C TRP A 121 -9.38 -3.79 -20.34
N LEU A 122 -8.27 -4.42 -19.93
CA LEU A 122 -7.77 -4.33 -18.55
C LEU A 122 -7.36 -2.90 -18.19
N ALA A 123 -6.70 -2.16 -19.09
CA ALA A 123 -6.37 -0.75 -18.87
C ALA A 123 -7.63 0.13 -18.77
N ALA A 124 -8.66 -0.15 -19.58
CA ALA A 124 -9.94 0.57 -19.52
C ALA A 124 -10.74 0.31 -18.24
N ALA A 125 -10.47 -0.79 -17.52
CA ALA A 125 -11.10 -1.09 -16.23
C ALA A 125 -10.72 -0.10 -15.11
N ARG A 126 -9.87 0.91 -15.38
CA ARG A 126 -9.60 2.03 -14.46
C ARG A 126 -10.88 2.67 -13.90
N ILE A 127 -11.98 2.68 -14.66
CA ILE A 127 -13.26 3.25 -14.24
C ILE A 127 -13.85 2.49 -13.03
N THR A 128 -13.60 1.18 -12.92
CA THR A 128 -14.13 0.36 -11.82
C THR A 128 -13.21 0.36 -10.59
N ARG A 129 -12.00 0.93 -10.70
CA ARG A 129 -10.99 1.01 -9.62
C ARG A 129 -11.54 1.54 -8.29
N PRO A 130 -12.38 2.60 -8.24
CA PRO A 130 -12.91 3.11 -6.96
C PRO A 130 -13.81 2.13 -6.20
N PHE A 131 -14.34 1.10 -6.88
CA PHE A 131 -15.23 0.11 -6.29
C PHE A 131 -14.48 -1.12 -5.75
N SER A 132 -13.18 -1.23 -5.99
CA SER A 132 -12.35 -2.31 -5.49
C SER A 132 -12.19 -2.23 -3.96
N GLU A 133 -12.32 -3.37 -3.28
CA GLU A 133 -12.03 -3.47 -1.84
C GLU A 133 -10.59 -3.09 -1.53
N ARG A 134 -9.65 -3.38 -2.43
CA ARG A 134 -8.27 -2.93 -2.31
C ARG A 134 -8.19 -1.40 -2.24
N PHE A 135 -8.87 -0.69 -3.14
CA PHE A 135 -8.90 0.77 -3.10
C PHE A 135 -9.45 1.32 -1.78
N LYS A 136 -10.46 0.67 -1.18
CA LYS A 136 -10.99 1.03 0.13
C LYS A 136 -9.95 0.80 1.23
N LEU A 137 -9.34 -0.38 1.29
CA LEU A 137 -8.29 -0.71 2.26
C LEU A 137 -7.09 0.23 2.15
N GLU A 138 -6.70 0.56 0.92
CA GLU A 138 -5.60 1.47 0.64
C GLU A 138 -5.87 2.87 1.15
N ARG A 139 -7.07 3.40 0.90
CA ARG A 139 -7.48 4.69 1.47
C ARG A 139 -7.50 4.66 3.00
N VAL A 140 -8.02 3.60 3.59
CA VAL A 140 -8.12 3.48 5.06
C VAL A 140 -6.73 3.50 5.70
N TRP A 141 -5.79 2.71 5.19
CA TRP A 141 -4.45 2.69 5.81
C TRP A 141 -3.70 4.00 5.54
N VAL A 142 -3.84 4.64 4.36
CA VAL A 142 -3.22 5.95 4.09
C VAL A 142 -3.74 7.01 5.05
N GLU A 143 -5.06 7.08 5.30
CA GLU A 143 -5.60 8.01 6.30
C GLU A 143 -5.11 7.69 7.71
N ARG A 144 -5.02 6.40 8.06
CA ARG A 144 -4.48 5.99 9.37
C ARG A 144 -3.00 6.37 9.50
N TRP A 145 -2.22 6.25 8.44
CA TRP A 145 -0.82 6.66 8.40
C TRP A 145 -0.67 8.16 8.58
N LEU A 146 -1.41 8.97 7.82
CA LEU A 146 -1.42 10.43 7.98
C LEU A 146 -1.88 10.84 9.38
N HIS A 147 -2.88 10.17 9.94
CA HIS A 147 -3.30 10.39 11.32
C HIS A 147 -2.18 10.10 12.35
N MET A 148 -1.35 9.07 12.11
CA MET A 148 -0.18 8.80 12.96
C MET A 148 0.94 9.81 12.78
N VAL A 149 1.13 10.35 11.57
CA VAL A 149 2.02 11.49 11.33
C VAL A 149 1.54 12.70 12.13
N ASP A 150 0.25 13.05 12.06
CA ASP A 150 -0.35 14.17 12.78
C ASP A 150 -0.21 14.00 14.31
N ARG A 151 -0.47 12.80 14.84
CA ARG A 151 -0.25 12.53 16.27
C ARG A 151 1.21 12.64 16.68
N SER A 152 2.13 12.15 15.85
CA SER A 152 3.57 12.26 16.12
C SER A 152 4.00 13.71 16.13
N LEU A 153 3.52 14.56 15.22
CA LEU A 153 3.84 15.99 15.20
C LEU A 153 3.54 16.69 16.52
N VAL A 154 2.45 16.30 17.20
CA VAL A 154 2.02 16.93 18.44
C VAL A 154 2.70 16.30 19.66
N LYS A 155 2.85 14.97 19.67
CA LYS A 155 3.27 14.22 20.87
C LYS A 155 4.74 13.84 20.89
N GLN A 156 5.32 13.59 19.72
CA GLN A 156 6.70 13.12 19.54
C GLN A 156 7.31 13.74 18.25
N PRO A 157 7.54 15.07 18.21
CA PRO A 157 7.92 15.76 16.97
C PRO A 157 9.19 15.19 16.34
N GLU A 158 10.17 14.80 17.17
CA GLU A 158 11.45 14.21 16.75
C GLU A 158 11.28 12.86 16.02
N ALA A 159 10.21 12.12 16.32
CA ALA A 159 9.93 10.82 15.70
C ALA A 159 9.14 10.93 14.39
N THR A 160 8.65 12.12 14.02
CA THR A 160 7.71 12.30 12.89
C THR A 160 8.26 11.76 11.58
N ILE A 161 9.53 12.05 11.26
CA ILE A 161 10.18 11.54 10.05
C ILE A 161 10.22 10.01 10.03
N ALA A 162 10.50 9.39 11.18
CA ALA A 162 10.52 7.94 11.28
C ALA A 162 9.13 7.36 11.00
N VAL A 163 8.06 7.98 11.53
CA VAL A 163 6.67 7.62 11.24
C VAL A 163 6.34 7.80 9.76
N VAL A 164 6.74 8.91 9.14
CA VAL A 164 6.59 9.14 7.68
C VAL A 164 7.23 8.00 6.89
N ARG A 165 8.47 7.62 7.24
CA ARG A 165 9.23 6.55 6.56
C ARG A 165 8.66 5.15 6.76
N THR A 166 7.74 4.92 7.70
CA THR A 166 7.06 3.61 7.84
C THR A 166 6.29 3.23 6.57
N ALA A 167 5.84 4.21 5.77
CA ALA A 167 5.19 3.96 4.48
C ALA A 167 6.05 3.15 3.49
N ASN A 168 7.39 3.16 3.66
CA ASN A 168 8.30 2.35 2.84
C ASN A 168 8.18 0.84 3.10
N LEU A 169 7.56 0.38 4.19
CA LEU A 169 7.37 -1.05 4.44
C LEU A 169 6.37 -1.67 3.47
N ILE A 170 5.37 -0.89 3.08
CA ILE A 170 4.34 -1.33 2.16
C ILE A 170 4.89 -1.13 0.75
N LYS A 171 4.97 -2.17 -0.08
CA LYS A 171 5.38 -2.06 -1.50
C LYS A 171 4.71 -3.12 -2.35
N GLY A 172 4.56 -2.84 -3.63
CA GLY A 172 4.12 -3.83 -4.61
C GLY A 172 2.67 -4.26 -4.45
N HIS A 173 2.44 -5.54 -4.70
CA HIS A 173 1.16 -6.22 -4.65
C HIS A 173 1.35 -7.66 -4.13
N GLY A 174 0.24 -8.36 -3.93
CA GLY A 174 0.27 -9.75 -3.46
C GLY A 174 0.82 -9.88 -2.04
N ASP A 175 1.58 -10.95 -1.78
CA ASP A 175 2.06 -11.27 -0.43
C ASP A 175 3.04 -10.23 0.12
N THR A 176 3.88 -9.62 -0.73
CA THR A 176 4.80 -8.55 -0.31
C THR A 176 4.04 -7.36 0.29
N TYR A 177 2.95 -6.95 -0.35
CA TYR A 177 2.09 -5.88 0.15
C TYR A 177 1.43 -6.26 1.48
N GLN A 178 0.90 -7.49 1.58
CA GLN A 178 0.21 -7.95 2.79
C GLN A 178 1.16 -8.08 3.98
N ASN A 179 2.37 -8.60 3.76
CA ASN A 179 3.40 -8.69 4.78
C ASN A 179 3.84 -7.30 5.24
N GLY A 180 4.11 -6.38 4.30
CA GLY A 180 4.48 -5.01 4.63
C GLY A 180 3.38 -4.26 5.41
N LEU A 181 2.11 -4.50 5.09
CA LEU A 181 0.99 -3.92 5.84
C LEU A 181 0.88 -4.53 7.25
N ALA A 182 1.10 -5.84 7.40
CA ALA A 182 1.11 -6.50 8.70
C ALA A 182 2.26 -5.97 9.58
N GLU A 183 3.46 -5.84 9.03
CA GLU A 183 4.64 -5.28 9.69
C GLU A 183 4.43 -3.82 10.09
N TRP A 184 3.86 -3.02 9.18
CA TRP A 184 3.49 -1.64 9.47
C TRP A 184 2.50 -1.55 10.65
N ASN A 185 1.46 -2.39 10.67
CA ASN A 185 0.50 -2.44 11.78
C ASN A 185 1.19 -2.79 13.11
N VAL A 186 2.14 -3.73 13.11
CA VAL A 186 2.90 -4.07 14.32
C VAL A 186 3.63 -2.83 14.85
N ILE A 187 4.37 -2.10 14.00
CA ILE A 187 5.11 -0.90 14.44
C ILE A 187 4.15 0.17 14.98
N ILE A 188 3.07 0.46 14.25
CA ILE A 188 2.12 1.50 14.66
C ILE A 188 1.41 1.13 15.96
N ASP A 189 0.85 -0.08 16.06
CA ASP A 189 0.01 -0.46 17.20
C ASP A 189 0.79 -0.80 18.46
N ARG A 190 2.05 -1.24 18.31
CA ARG A 190 2.88 -1.66 19.44
C ARG A 190 3.88 -0.61 19.89
N LEU A 191 4.30 0.32 19.03
CA LEU A 191 5.24 1.38 19.37
C LEU A 191 4.60 2.77 19.27
N VAL A 192 4.21 3.18 18.07
CA VAL A 192 3.84 4.59 17.81
C VAL A 192 2.61 5.02 18.60
N LYS A 193 1.51 4.27 18.49
CA LYS A 193 0.24 4.60 19.12
C LYS A 193 0.36 4.61 20.65
N PRO A 194 0.86 3.56 21.33
CA PRO A 194 1.03 3.57 22.78
C PRO A 194 1.91 4.72 23.28
N THR A 195 3.01 5.03 22.58
CA THR A 195 3.87 6.17 22.96
C THR A 195 3.15 7.52 22.79
N CYS A 196 2.33 7.68 21.74
CA CYS A 196 1.55 8.90 21.53
C CYS A 196 0.33 9.01 22.47
N ASP A 197 -0.18 7.89 22.99
CA ASP A 197 -1.24 7.80 24.00
C ASP A 197 -0.69 8.02 25.43
N GLY A 198 0.62 7.86 25.65
CA GLY A 198 1.28 7.99 26.94
C GLY A 198 1.41 6.68 27.72
N ASP A 199 0.98 5.56 27.12
CA ASP A 199 1.01 4.23 27.73
C ASP A 199 2.39 3.56 27.66
N LEU A 200 3.27 4.05 26.78
CA LEU A 200 4.62 3.53 26.60
C LEU A 200 5.66 4.66 26.71
N PRO A 201 6.48 4.69 27.78
CA PRO A 201 7.47 5.74 27.99
C PRO A 201 8.71 5.49 27.10
N LEU A 202 8.57 5.74 25.80
CA LEU A 202 9.61 5.53 24.80
C LEU A 202 10.08 6.88 24.23
N PRO A 203 11.00 7.60 24.91
CA PRO A 203 11.42 8.94 24.51
C PRO A 203 12.15 8.96 23.16
N ARG A 204 12.91 7.90 22.83
CA ARG A 204 13.59 7.74 21.54
C ARG A 204 12.76 6.93 20.54
N LEU A 205 11.49 7.32 20.36
CA LEU A 205 10.57 6.63 19.46
C LEU A 205 11.09 6.57 18.02
N GLY A 206 11.75 7.62 17.53
CA GLY A 206 12.33 7.65 16.18
C GLY A 206 13.34 6.52 15.94
N ASP A 207 14.27 6.32 16.88
CA ASP A 207 15.28 5.25 16.84
C ASP A 207 14.61 3.87 16.87
N ALA A 208 13.64 3.69 17.76
CA ALA A 208 12.89 2.44 17.89
C ALA A 208 12.11 2.06 16.62
N ILE A 209 11.49 3.05 15.95
CA ILE A 209 10.83 2.83 14.66
C ILE A 209 11.86 2.43 13.60
N GLN A 210 13.02 3.09 13.57
CA GLN A 210 14.06 2.76 12.59
C GLN A 210 14.58 1.33 12.78
N GLU A 211 14.88 0.93 14.02
CA GLU A 211 15.30 -0.42 14.37
C GLU A 211 14.25 -1.47 13.98
N ALA A 212 12.98 -1.23 14.31
CA ALA A 212 11.89 -2.11 13.94
C ALA A 212 11.74 -2.24 12.41
N ARG A 213 11.88 -1.14 11.66
CA ARG A 213 11.84 -1.16 10.19
C ARG A 213 12.98 -1.96 9.59
N GLU A 214 14.19 -1.87 10.14
CA GLU A 214 15.35 -2.65 9.70
C GLU A 214 15.16 -4.15 9.98
N ALA A 215 14.59 -4.49 11.13
CA ALA A 215 14.29 -5.87 11.51
C ALA A 215 13.27 -6.54 10.56
N ALA A 216 12.36 -5.77 9.97
CA ALA A 216 11.34 -6.24 9.03
C ALA A 216 11.89 -6.64 7.65
N ILE A 217 13.15 -6.36 7.33
CA ILE A 217 13.70 -6.62 5.98
C ILE A 217 14.06 -8.10 5.79
N GLY A 218 13.47 -8.76 4.78
CA GLY A 218 13.86 -10.10 4.30
C GLY A 218 12.91 -11.22 4.71
N GLU A 219 13.22 -12.47 4.36
CA GLU A 219 12.30 -13.62 4.54
C GLU A 219 11.90 -13.89 6.00
N GLN A 220 12.82 -13.64 6.94
CA GLN A 220 12.57 -13.75 8.39
C GLN A 220 12.21 -12.40 9.03
N GLY A 221 11.78 -11.42 8.21
CA GLY A 221 11.50 -10.05 8.64
C GLY A 221 10.42 -9.97 9.71
N GLN A 222 9.29 -10.62 9.47
CA GLN A 222 8.14 -10.57 10.38
C GLN A 222 8.46 -11.10 11.79
N SER A 223 9.11 -12.26 11.91
CA SER A 223 9.47 -12.84 13.21
C SER A 223 10.50 -11.99 13.95
N ARG A 224 11.49 -11.43 13.24
CA ARG A 224 12.49 -10.55 13.84
C ARG A 224 11.88 -9.23 14.30
N LEU A 225 10.99 -8.64 13.51
CA LEU A 225 10.24 -7.45 13.88
C LEU A 225 9.49 -7.66 15.20
N LEU A 226 8.76 -8.77 15.33
CA LEU A 226 8.02 -9.06 16.56
C LEU A 226 8.94 -9.14 17.78
N ASN A 227 10.08 -9.84 17.66
CA ASN A 227 11.05 -9.95 18.75
C ASN A 227 11.65 -8.60 19.14
N VAL A 228 12.05 -7.79 18.16
CA VAL A 228 12.62 -6.45 18.39
C VAL A 228 11.60 -5.53 19.06
N VAL A 229 10.35 -5.54 18.58
CA VAL A 229 9.27 -4.72 19.15
C VAL A 229 8.98 -5.09 20.60
N GLU A 230 8.92 -6.38 20.93
CA GLU A 230 8.69 -6.82 22.31
C GLU A 230 9.89 -6.51 23.22
N GLN A 231 11.12 -6.61 22.71
CA GLN A 231 12.32 -6.19 23.44
C GLN A 231 12.29 -4.69 23.76
N LEU A 232 12.02 -3.84 22.75
CA LEU A 232 11.92 -2.39 22.91
C LEU A 232 10.84 -2.01 23.93
N ARG A 233 9.68 -2.66 23.88
CA ARG A 233 8.59 -2.45 24.84
C ARG A 233 8.99 -2.84 26.25
N THR A 234 9.63 -3.99 26.42
CA THR A 234 10.07 -4.47 27.73
C THR A 234 11.11 -3.53 28.34
N GLN A 235 12.05 -3.05 27.54
CA GLN A 235 13.05 -2.07 27.97
C GLN A 235 12.40 -0.74 28.37
N ALA A 236 11.47 -0.21 27.56
CA ALA A 236 10.77 1.03 27.88
C ALA A 236 10.00 0.95 29.20
N LEU A 237 9.27 -0.15 29.42
CA LEU A 237 8.50 -0.36 30.65
C LEU A 237 9.36 -0.64 31.89
N ALA A 238 10.59 -1.12 31.71
CA ALA A 238 11.53 -1.32 32.82
C ALA A 238 12.23 -0.02 33.26
N HIS A 239 12.26 0.99 32.38
CA HIS A 239 13.01 2.23 32.57
C HIS A 239 12.16 3.50 32.67
N GLY A 240 10.83 3.39 32.56
CA GLY A 240 9.87 4.48 32.73
C GLY A 240 9.12 4.39 34.05
#